data_AF-A0A6J4KTI9-F1
#
_entry.id   AF-A0A6J4KTI9-F1
#
_cell.length_a   1.000
_cell.length_b   1.000
_cell.length_c   1.000
_cell.angle_alpha   90.00
_cell.angle_beta   90.00
_cell.angle_gamma   90.00
#
_symmetry.space_group_name_H-M   'P 1'
#
loop_
_entity.id
_entity.type
_entity.pdbx_description
1 polymer ?
#
loop_
_entity_poly.entity_id
_entity_poly.type
_entity_poly.pdbx_seq_one_letter_code
_entity_poly.pdbx_strand_id
1 'polypeptide(L)'
;MSKFQLLDAVNLTEAVALADGEIAPPETAGAIVEVFKNGEAYLVELFGGWVKAEVGGDFVPATQDEPGAFMETIGVETVYPHQLQLLKSASELMGVRERLLSVFNNLSDELVAEVCDFAEFLQEKQQKVREAKLSRRESH
;
A
#
# COMPACT_ATOMS: atom_id res chain seq x y z
N MET A 1 10.37 9.72 -13.01
CA MET A 1 9.73 8.73 -12.13
C MET A 1 9.38 9.44 -10.83
N SER A 2 8.21 9.17 -10.26
CA SER A 2 7.80 9.75 -8.98
C SER A 2 8.76 9.32 -7.87
N LYS A 3 8.98 10.20 -6.89
CA LYS A 3 9.85 9.91 -5.73
C LYS A 3 9.22 8.87 -4.81
N PHE A 4 7.89 8.87 -4.74
CA PHE A 4 7.09 7.93 -3.95
C PHE A 4 6.02 7.28 -4.83
N GLN A 5 5.49 6.16 -4.37
CA GLN A 5 4.48 5.36 -5.08
C GLN A 5 3.19 5.23 -4.25
N LEU A 6 2.12 4.82 -4.94
CA LEU A 6 0.86 4.49 -4.30
C LEU A 6 1.09 3.43 -3.19
N LEU A 7 0.50 3.66 -2.01
CA LEU A 7 0.61 2.86 -0.79
C LEU A 7 1.99 2.86 -0.10
N ASP A 8 2.91 3.72 -0.50
CA ASP A 8 4.07 3.99 0.33
C ASP A 8 3.62 4.59 1.67
N ALA A 9 4.16 4.05 2.77
CA ALA A 9 4.02 4.65 4.08
C ALA A 9 5.07 5.74 4.24
N VAL A 10 4.62 6.92 4.66
CA VAL A 10 5.41 8.14 4.75
C VAL A 10 5.20 8.81 6.10
N ASN A 11 6.14 9.67 6.47
CA ASN A 11 5.95 10.64 7.54
C ASN A 11 6.03 12.05 6.95
N LEU A 12 5.28 12.98 7.55
CA LEU A 12 5.45 14.40 7.32
C LEU A 12 6.81 14.87 7.86
N THR A 13 7.49 15.74 7.11
CA THR A 13 8.73 16.40 7.55
C THR A 13 8.47 17.80 8.11
N GLU A 14 7.28 18.36 7.86
CA GLU A 14 6.83 19.66 8.33
C GLU A 14 5.33 19.64 8.63
N ALA A 15 4.83 20.68 9.30
CA ALA A 15 3.42 20.79 9.63
C ALA A 15 2.56 21.04 8.38
N VAL A 16 1.40 20.38 8.31
CA VAL A 16 0.43 20.54 7.22
C VAL A 16 -0.92 20.93 7.81
N ALA A 17 -1.55 21.95 7.24
CA ALA A 17 -2.90 22.35 7.62
C ALA A 17 -3.93 21.36 7.07
N LEU A 18 -4.88 20.97 7.91
CA LEU A 18 -5.96 20.06 7.57
C LEU A 18 -7.21 20.84 7.13
N ALA A 19 -8.08 20.20 6.35
CA ALA A 19 -9.29 20.82 5.82
C ALA A 19 -10.28 21.32 6.90
N ASP A 20 -10.26 20.73 8.10
CA ASP A 20 -11.07 21.12 9.25
C ASP A 20 -10.48 22.29 10.07
N GLY A 21 -9.30 22.77 9.68
CA GLY A 21 -8.58 23.87 10.34
C GLY A 21 -7.58 23.41 11.40
N GLU A 22 -7.47 22.11 11.67
CA GLU A 22 -6.42 21.56 12.51
C GLU A 22 -5.06 21.53 11.77
N ILE A 23 -4.01 21.15 12.49
CA ILE A 23 -2.65 21.06 11.95
C ILE A 23 -2.06 19.70 12.29
N ALA A 24 -1.73 18.93 11.26
CA ALA A 24 -0.91 17.74 11.41
C ALA A 24 0.56 18.16 11.65
N PRO A 25 1.17 17.79 12.79
CA PRO A 25 2.56 18.14 13.06
C PRO A 25 3.56 17.38 12.16
N PRO A 26 4.84 17.78 12.16
CA PRO A 26 5.91 16.92 11.63
C PRO A 26 5.87 15.54 12.31
N GLU A 27 6.39 14.53 11.62
CA GLU A 27 6.38 13.12 12.04
C GLU A 27 5.01 12.43 12.05
N THR A 28 3.93 13.13 11.69
CA THR A 28 2.63 12.49 11.42
C THR A 28 2.78 11.44 10.34
N ALA A 29 2.38 10.22 10.66
CA ALA A 29 2.38 9.10 9.73
C ALA A 29 1.26 9.24 8.71
N GLY A 30 1.49 8.73 7.50
CA GLY A 30 0.49 8.70 6.45
C GLY A 30 0.75 7.63 5.40
N ALA A 31 -0.23 7.43 4.52
CA ALA A 31 -0.14 6.56 3.36
C ALA A 31 -0.49 7.32 2.08
N ILE A 32 0.29 7.11 1.02
CA ILE A 32 -0.02 7.68 -0.28
C ILE A 32 -1.22 6.96 -0.89
N VAL A 33 -2.30 7.72 -1.13
CA VAL A 33 -3.54 7.20 -1.73
C VAL A 33 -3.75 7.69 -3.16
N GLU A 34 -2.99 8.69 -3.63
CA GLU A 34 -2.94 9.09 -5.03
C GLU A 34 -1.60 9.75 -5.40
N VAL A 35 -1.15 9.56 -6.65
CA VAL A 35 0.07 10.19 -7.20
C VAL A 35 -0.32 11.12 -8.34
N PHE A 36 -0.14 12.44 -8.16
CA PHE A 36 -0.47 13.42 -9.18
C PHE A 36 0.71 13.71 -10.10
N LYS A 37 0.42 13.82 -11.42
CA LYS A 37 1.36 14.31 -12.46
C LYS A 37 2.78 13.72 -12.32
N ASN A 38 2.89 12.40 -12.26
CA ASN A 38 4.17 11.69 -12.11
C ASN A 38 4.99 12.08 -10.87
N GLY A 39 4.32 12.46 -9.78
CA GLY A 39 4.94 12.73 -8.48
C GLY A 39 5.28 14.19 -8.23
N GLU A 40 4.61 15.13 -8.90
CA GLU A 40 4.66 16.56 -8.54
C GLU A 40 3.96 16.83 -7.19
N ALA A 41 2.89 16.07 -6.90
CA ALA A 41 2.16 16.10 -5.64
C ALA A 41 1.56 14.72 -5.34
N TYR A 42 1.13 14.52 -4.10
CA TYR A 42 0.57 13.28 -3.60
C TYR A 42 -0.67 13.56 -2.76
N LEU A 43 -1.70 12.74 -2.89
CA LEU A 43 -2.78 12.70 -1.92
C LEU A 43 -2.37 11.72 -0.82
N VAL A 44 -2.36 12.17 0.42
CA VAL A 44 -1.91 11.38 1.57
C VAL A 44 -3.00 11.33 2.61
N GLU A 45 -3.39 10.10 2.99
CA GLU A 45 -4.17 9.86 4.19
C GLU A 45 -3.24 9.97 5.40
N LEU A 46 -3.54 10.91 6.30
CA LEU A 46 -2.77 11.21 7.50
C LEU A 46 -3.44 10.56 8.72
N PHE A 47 -2.61 9.99 9.57
CA PHE A 47 -3.05 9.16 10.68
C PHE A 47 -2.77 9.80 12.04
N GLY A 48 -3.74 9.66 12.94
CA GLY A 48 -3.68 10.14 14.32
C GLY A 48 -3.31 9.04 15.31
N GLY A 49 -4.01 9.00 16.44
CA GLY A 49 -3.78 8.02 17.48
C GLY A 49 -4.40 6.66 17.19
N TRP A 50 -4.08 5.69 18.03
CA TRP A 50 -4.87 4.47 18.14
C TRP A 50 -6.17 4.79 18.87
N VAL A 51 -7.29 4.40 18.28
CA VAL A 51 -8.64 4.60 18.82
C VAL A 51 -9.46 3.33 18.71
N LYS A 52 -10.57 3.29 19.44
CA LYS A 52 -11.63 2.28 19.26
C LYS A 52 -12.98 2.96 19.20
N ALA A 53 -13.90 2.37 18.44
CA ALA A 53 -15.27 2.85 18.37
C ALA A 53 -16.06 2.42 19.61
N GLU A 54 -16.70 3.37 20.27
CA GLU A 54 -17.72 3.06 21.27
C GLU A 54 -19.08 2.77 20.60
N VAL A 55 -19.99 2.18 21.38
CA VAL A 55 -21.36 1.84 20.93
C VAL A 55 -22.14 3.08 20.46
N GLY A 56 -21.72 4.28 20.86
CA GLY A 56 -22.28 5.57 20.42
C GLY A 56 -21.73 6.12 19.10
N GLY A 57 -20.69 5.51 18.53
CA GLY A 57 -20.03 5.97 17.30
C GLY A 57 -18.85 6.94 17.53
N ASP A 58 -18.63 7.39 18.75
CA ASP A 58 -17.46 8.18 19.11
C ASP A 58 -16.18 7.32 19.17
N PHE A 59 -15.04 7.94 18.87
CA PHE A 59 -13.73 7.32 18.99
C PHE A 59 -13.08 7.70 20.31
N VAL A 60 -12.60 6.69 21.05
CA VAL A 60 -11.86 6.89 22.29
C VAL A 60 -10.43 6.40 22.14
N PRO A 61 -9.45 7.05 22.79
CA PRO A 61 -8.06 6.61 22.76
C PRO A 61 -7.91 5.15 23.19
N ALA A 62 -7.07 4.42 22.46
CA ALA A 62 -6.76 3.01 22.68
C ALA A 62 -5.26 2.77 22.50
N THR A 63 -4.82 1.56 22.81
CA THR A 63 -3.49 1.05 22.49
C THR A 63 -3.57 0.05 21.34
N GLN A 64 -2.47 -0.12 20.62
CA GLN A 64 -2.39 -1.04 19.47
C GLN A 64 -2.83 -2.48 19.78
N ASP A 65 -2.60 -2.93 21.01
CA ASP A 65 -2.88 -4.31 21.42
C ASP A 65 -4.34 -4.52 21.87
N GLU A 66 -5.14 -3.46 21.94
CA GLU A 66 -6.54 -3.58 22.33
C GLU A 66 -7.41 -4.16 21.21
N PRO A 67 -8.32 -5.10 21.52
CA PRO A 67 -9.25 -5.64 20.53
C PRO A 67 -10.12 -4.55 19.91
N GLY A 68 -10.14 -4.49 18.58
CA GLY A 68 -10.90 -3.49 17.84
C GLY A 68 -10.27 -2.10 17.81
N ALA A 69 -9.03 -1.95 18.31
CA ALA A 69 -8.26 -0.74 18.10
C ALA A 69 -7.79 -0.62 16.65
N PHE A 70 -7.83 0.59 16.11
CA PHE A 70 -7.30 0.94 14.80
C PHE A 70 -6.71 2.35 14.88
N MET A 71 -5.84 2.69 13.93
CA MET A 71 -5.28 4.03 13.85
C MET A 71 -6.26 4.93 13.10
N GLU A 72 -6.65 6.05 13.70
CA GLU A 72 -7.64 6.95 13.09
C GLU A 72 -7.06 7.75 11.92
N THR A 73 -7.91 8.15 11.00
CA THR A 73 -7.59 9.10 9.94
C THR A 73 -7.95 10.50 10.41
N ILE A 74 -6.95 11.38 10.48
CA ILE A 74 -7.12 12.79 10.89
C ILE A 74 -7.31 13.71 9.69
N GLY A 75 -6.94 13.28 8.48
CA GLY A 75 -7.14 14.07 7.28
C GLY A 75 -6.66 13.37 6.01
N VAL A 76 -7.10 13.87 4.86
CA VAL A 76 -6.64 13.41 3.54
C VAL A 76 -6.23 14.64 2.75
N GLU A 77 -4.93 14.87 2.65
CA GLU A 77 -4.40 16.15 2.19
C GLU A 77 -3.47 16.01 0.99
N THR A 78 -3.46 17.04 0.15
CA THR A 78 -2.50 17.16 -0.94
C THR A 78 -1.18 17.70 -0.40
N VAL A 79 -0.13 16.91 -0.54
CA VAL A 79 1.22 17.23 -0.05
C VAL A 79 2.27 17.09 -1.15
N TYR A 80 3.42 17.72 -0.94
CA TYR A 80 4.49 17.82 -1.93
C TYR A 80 5.70 16.96 -1.56
N PRO A 81 6.55 16.57 -2.54
CA PRO A 81 7.68 15.66 -2.31
C PRO A 81 8.69 16.06 -1.23
N HIS A 82 8.77 17.35 -0.89
CA HIS A 82 9.67 17.89 0.14
C HIS A 82 9.10 17.75 1.55
N GLN A 83 7.79 17.59 1.67
CA GLN A 83 7.05 17.43 2.93
C GLN A 83 7.01 15.98 3.40
N LEU A 84 7.58 15.06 2.62
CA LEU A 84 7.46 13.62 2.83
C LEU A 84 8.82 12.96 3.03
N GLN A 85 8.86 12.05 4.00
CA GLN A 85 9.92 11.08 4.19
C GLN A 85 9.34 9.66 4.05
N LEU A 86 9.97 8.82 3.23
CA LEU A 86 9.57 7.42 3.09
C LEU A 86 9.89 6.67 4.39
N LEU A 87 8.89 6.03 4.99
CA LEU A 87 9.05 5.17 6.15
C LEU A 87 9.20 3.70 5.72
N LYS A 88 8.26 3.22 4.89
CA LYS A 88 8.28 1.89 4.28
C LYS A 88 7.69 1.96 2.89
N SER A 89 8.32 1.32 1.92
CA SER A 89 7.74 1.21 0.58
C SER A 89 6.50 0.33 0.58
N ALA A 90 5.60 0.56 -0.37
CA ALA A 90 4.47 -0.31 -0.63
C ALA A 90 4.92 -1.77 -0.78
N SER A 91 6.08 -2.00 -1.41
CA SER A 91 6.64 -3.34 -1.60
C SER A 91 7.09 -4.05 -0.33
N GLU A 92 7.37 -3.31 0.75
CA GLU A 92 7.71 -3.87 2.07
C GLU A 92 6.47 -4.16 2.91
N LEU A 93 5.39 -3.42 2.69
CA LEU A 93 4.12 -3.58 3.41
C LEU A 93 3.19 -4.59 2.75
N MET A 94 3.24 -4.70 1.42
CA MET A 94 2.38 -5.54 0.62
C MET A 94 2.97 -6.94 0.43
N GLY A 95 2.13 -7.96 0.54
CA GLY A 95 2.47 -9.30 0.07
C GLY A 95 2.72 -9.31 -1.45
N VAL A 96 3.34 -10.37 -1.96
CA VAL A 96 3.71 -10.48 -3.39
C VAL A 96 2.50 -10.33 -4.31
N ARG A 97 1.30 -10.74 -3.87
CA ARG A 97 0.05 -10.63 -4.64
C ARG A 97 -0.44 -9.19 -4.73
N GLU A 98 -0.44 -8.50 -3.60
CA GLU A 98 -0.83 -7.11 -3.43
C GLU A 98 0.11 -6.19 -4.23
N ARG A 99 1.41 -6.49 -4.20
CA ARG A 99 2.41 -5.83 -5.05
C ARG A 99 2.14 -6.03 -6.55
N LEU A 100 1.75 -7.24 -6.96
CA LEU A 100 1.42 -7.54 -8.36
C LEU A 100 0.20 -6.74 -8.83
N LEU A 101 -0.84 -6.64 -7.99
CA LEU A 101 -2.03 -5.83 -8.26
C LEU A 101 -1.70 -4.34 -8.44
N SER A 102 -0.82 -3.79 -7.58
CA SER A 102 -0.37 -2.40 -7.70
C SER A 102 0.37 -2.15 -9.03
N VAL A 103 1.21 -3.11 -9.47
CA VAL A 103 1.86 -3.05 -10.78
C VAL A 103 0.84 -3.10 -11.91
N PHE A 104 -0.15 -4.00 -11.85
CA PHE A 104 -1.17 -4.14 -12.90
C PHE A 104 -1.98 -2.87 -13.14
N ASN A 105 -2.33 -2.12 -12.09
CA ASN A 105 -3.08 -0.88 -12.22
C ASN A 105 -2.36 0.20 -13.04
N ASN A 106 -1.04 0.08 -13.21
CA ASN A 106 -0.20 1.05 -13.93
C ASN A 106 0.26 0.54 -15.32
N LEU A 107 -0.06 -0.70 -15.69
CA LEU A 107 0.29 -1.25 -17.00
C LEU A 107 -0.82 -0.97 -18.01
N SER A 108 -0.45 -0.91 -19.30
CA SER A 108 -1.44 -0.94 -20.38
C SER A 108 -2.04 -2.34 -20.53
N ASP A 109 -3.24 -2.43 -21.10
CA ASP A 109 -3.90 -3.72 -21.37
C ASP A 109 -3.01 -4.68 -22.18
N GLU A 110 -2.22 -4.16 -23.13
CA GLU A 110 -1.25 -4.93 -23.93
C GLU A 110 -0.17 -5.58 -23.04
N LEU A 111 0.41 -4.83 -22.11
CA LEU A 111 1.41 -5.35 -21.18
C LEU A 111 0.80 -6.31 -20.15
N VAL A 112 -0.45 -6.06 -19.74
CA VAL A 112 -1.17 -6.99 -18.87
C VAL A 112 -1.39 -8.34 -19.58
N ALA A 113 -1.76 -8.32 -20.87
CA ALA A 113 -1.91 -9.54 -21.66
C ALA A 113 -0.60 -10.33 -21.76
N GLU A 114 0.54 -9.67 -21.98
CA GLU A 114 1.85 -10.35 -21.98
C GLU A 114 2.18 -11.00 -20.63
N VAL A 115 1.82 -10.36 -19.51
CA VAL A 115 2.02 -10.95 -18.19
C VAL A 115 1.10 -12.16 -17.97
N CYS A 116 -0.14 -12.14 -18.48
CA CYS A 116 -1.03 -13.29 -18.47
C CYS A 116 -0.43 -14.47 -19.23
N ASP A 117 0.01 -14.26 -20.48
CA ASP A 117 0.64 -15.31 -21.30
C ASP A 117 1.87 -15.92 -20.59
N PHE A 118 2.68 -15.06 -19.97
CA PHE A 118 3.84 -15.52 -19.20
C PHE A 118 3.43 -16.36 -17.97
N ALA A 119 2.38 -15.96 -17.26
CA ALA A 119 1.87 -16.71 -16.11
C ALA A 119 1.32 -18.09 -16.52
N GLU A 120 0.59 -18.17 -17.63
CA GLU A 120 0.10 -19.43 -18.20
C GLU A 120 1.26 -20.36 -18.58
N PHE A 121 2.28 -19.82 -19.27
CA PHE A 121 3.50 -20.57 -19.58
C PHE A 121 4.18 -21.14 -18.33
N LEU A 122 4.29 -20.34 -17.26
CA LEU A 122 4.87 -20.80 -16.00
C LEU A 122 4.05 -21.93 -15.36
N GLN A 123 2.72 -21.84 -15.42
CA GLN A 123 1.81 -22.86 -14.91
C GLN A 123 2.00 -24.18 -15.67
N GLU A 124 1.99 -24.13 -17.00
CA GLU A 124 2.23 -25.32 -17.83
C GLU A 124 3.59 -25.96 -17.54
N LYS A 125 4.64 -25.14 -17.42
CA LYS A 125 5.99 -25.61 -17.12
C LYS A 125 6.05 -26.34 -15.78
N GLN A 126 5.40 -25.81 -14.75
CA GLN A 126 5.35 -26.47 -13.44
C GLN A 126 4.57 -27.78 -13.47
N GLN A 127 3.48 -27.83 -14.23
CA GLN A 127 2.67 -29.04 -14.40
C GLN A 127 3.47 -30.16 -15.06
N LYS A 128 4.15 -29.87 -16.17
CA LYS A 128 5.04 -30.81 -16.86
C LYS A 128 6.16 -31.33 -15.94
N VAL A 129 6.74 -30.46 -15.10
CA VAL A 129 7.76 -30.86 -14.12
C VAL A 129 7.18 -31.78 -13.03
N ARG A 130 5.95 -31.54 -12.57
CA ARG A 130 5.28 -32.40 -11.59
C ARG A 130 4.97 -33.78 -12.17
N GLU A 131 4.41 -33.83 -13.37
CA GLU A 131 4.08 -35.08 -14.07
C GLU A 131 5.34 -35.93 -14.31
N ALA A 132 6.44 -35.31 -14.74
CA ALA A 132 7.73 -35.99 -14.91
C ALA A 132 8.30 -36.56 -13.60
N LYS A 133 8.05 -35.90 -12.45
CA LYS A 133 8.47 -36.40 -11.13
C LYS A 133 7.60 -37.55 -10.63
N LEU A 134 6.29 -37.52 -10.91
CA LEU A 134 5.35 -38.59 -10.58
C LEU A 134 5.64 -39.87 -11.37
N SER A 135 5.82 -39.76 -12.69
CA SER A 135 6.18 -40.88 -13.56
C SER A 135 7.49 -41.58 -13.14
N ARG A 136 8.48 -40.83 -12.65
CA ARG A 136 9.74 -41.40 -12.12
C ARG A 136 9.61 -42.10 -10.77
N ARG A 137 8.57 -41.80 -9.97
CA ARG A 137 8.32 -42.47 -8.69
C ARG A 137 7.54 -43.77 -8.83
N GLU A 138 6.75 -43.91 -9.89
CA GLU A 138 5.99 -45.15 -10.18
C GLU A 138 6.81 -46.21 -10.94
N SER A 139 8.03 -45.86 -11.36
CA SER A 139 8.95 -46.74 -12.10
C SER A 139 9.99 -47.45 -11.21
N HIS A 140 9.86 -47.33 -9.88
CA HIS A 140 10.72 -47.96 -8.86
C HIS A 140 9.86 -48.67 -7.83
#